data_AF-A0A352VSS8-F1
#
_entry.id   AF-A0A352VSS8-F1
#
_cell.length_a   1.000
_cell.length_b   1.000
_cell.length_c   1.000
_cell.angle_alpha   90.00
_cell.angle_beta   90.00
_cell.angle_gamma   90.00
#
_symmetry.space_group_name_H-M   'P 1'
#
loop_
_entity.id
_entity.type
_entity.pdbx_description
1 polymer ?
#
loop_
_entity_poly.entity_id
_entity_poly.type
_entity_poly.pdbx_seq_one_letter_code
_entity_poly.pdbx_strand_id
1 'polypeptide(L)' 'MRTCSWIELTLFALLLVGAGSGTQASAQQAPALRPLRVDDYFALKNVGGPRVSPDGAWVAYTVRARTWRTCTRSATD' A
#
# COMPACT_ATOMS: atom_id res chain seq x y z
N MET A 1 15.79 -36.91 -47.03
CA MET A 1 16.36 -36.50 -45.73
C MET A 1 15.85 -35.10 -45.43
N ARG A 2 14.63 -35.01 -44.90
CA ARG A 2 13.87 -33.76 -44.71
C ARG A 2 13.82 -33.45 -43.21
N THR A 3 14.97 -33.10 -42.65
CA THR A 3 15.12 -32.69 -41.24
C THR A 3 14.94 -31.17 -41.14
N CYS A 4 13.72 -30.64 -41.26
CA CYS A 4 13.44 -29.23 -40.93
C CYS A 4 11.95 -28.89 -40.87
N SER A 5 11.11 -29.73 -40.26
CA SER A 5 9.66 -29.43 -40.15
C SER A 5 9.14 -29.43 -38.71
N TRP A 6 9.76 -30.19 -37.81
CA TRP A 6 9.27 -30.30 -36.43
C TRP A 6 9.74 -29.16 -35.52
N ILE A 7 10.89 -28.56 -35.81
CA ILE A 7 11.42 -27.40 -35.06
C ILE A 7 10.60 -26.12 -35.33
N GLU A 8 10.13 -25.94 -36.57
CA GLU A 8 9.27 -24.81 -36.96
C GLU A 8 7.88 -24.90 -36.30
N LEU A 9 7.29 -26.10 -36.22
CA LEU A 9 6.00 -26.31 -35.53
C LEU A 9 6.10 -26.06 -34.01
N THR A 10 7.22 -26.43 -33.38
CA THR A 10 7.44 -26.12 -31.96
C THR A 10 7.65 -24.62 -31.71
N LEU A 11 8.31 -23.90 -32.62
CA LEU A 11 8.49 -22.44 -32.54
C LEU A 11 7.16 -21.70 -32.72
N PHE A 12 6.34 -22.10 -33.68
CA PHE A 12 5.02 -21.50 -33.92
C PHE A 12 4.04 -21.74 -32.77
N ALA A 13 4.06 -22.93 -32.16
CA ALA A 13 3.24 -23.24 -30.98
C ALA A 13 3.65 -22.42 -29.75
N LEU A 14 4.95 -22.18 -29.55
CA LEU A 14 5.45 -21.37 -28.45
C LEU A 14 5.11 -19.87 -28.64
N LEU A 15 5.05 -19.38 -29.88
CA LEU A 15 4.69 -18.00 -30.21
C LEU A 15 3.20 -17.70 -29.95
N LEU A 16 2.30 -18.69 -30.11
CA LEU A 16 0.86 -18.54 -29.91
C LEU A 16 0.42 -18.56 -28.43
N VAL A 17 1.20 -19.18 -27.54
CA VAL A 17 0.87 -19.26 -26.10
C VAL A 17 1.23 -17.98 -25.34
N GLY A 18 2.13 -17.13 -25.87
CA GLY A 18 2.58 -15.89 -25.22
C GLY A 18 1.60 -14.72 -25.23
N ALA A 19 0.53 -14.74 -26.06
CA ALA A 19 -0.36 -13.59 -26.24
C ALA A 19 -1.61 -13.59 -25.32
N GLY A 20 -1.78 -14.60 -24.46
CA GLY A 20 -2.99 -14.79 -23.65
C GLY A 20 -2.98 -14.15 -22.26
N SER A 21 -1.90 -13.46 -21.86
CA SER A 21 -1.84 -12.81 -20.53
C SER A 21 -2.46 -11.41 -20.58
N GLY A 22 -3.74 -11.33 -20.94
CA GLY A 22 -4.53 -10.16 -20.62
C GLY A 22 -4.59 -10.07 -19.09
N THR A 23 -3.81 -9.16 -18.49
CA THR A 23 -3.98 -8.77 -17.09
C THR A 23 -5.42 -8.32 -16.92
N GLN A 24 -6.26 -9.21 -16.39
CA GLN A 24 -7.59 -8.86 -15.92
C GLN A 24 -7.38 -7.91 -14.74
N ALA A 25 -7.45 -6.61 -15.01
CA ALA A 25 -7.51 -5.60 -13.98
C ALA A 25 -8.82 -5.81 -13.23
N SER A 26 -8.79 -6.52 -12.10
CA SER A 26 -9.89 -6.52 -11.17
C SER A 26 -10.09 -5.08 -10.70
N ALA A 27 -11.21 -4.46 -11.03
CA ALA A 27 -11.59 -3.22 -10.40
C ALA A 27 -11.81 -3.52 -8.90
N GLN A 28 -10.80 -3.25 -8.07
CA GLN A 28 -10.96 -3.34 -6.62
C GLN A 28 -12.08 -2.39 -6.21
N GLN A 29 -13.18 -2.95 -5.71
CA GLN A 29 -14.28 -2.16 -5.16
C GLN A 29 -13.72 -1.22 -4.09
N ALA A 30 -13.84 0.08 -4.34
CA ALA A 30 -13.44 1.08 -3.38
C ALA A 30 -14.28 0.89 -2.10
N PRO A 31 -13.66 0.92 -0.91
CA PRO A 31 -14.39 0.81 0.34
C PRO A 31 -15.42 1.95 0.43
N ALA A 32 -16.65 1.61 0.82
CA ALA A 32 -17.72 2.58 0.97
C ALA A 32 -17.33 3.67 1.99
N LEU A 33 -17.56 4.94 1.65
CA LEU A 33 -17.24 6.07 2.53
C LEU A 33 -18.13 6.03 3.78
N ARG A 34 -17.49 5.96 4.95
CA ARG A 34 -18.17 6.05 6.24
C ARG A 34 -18.40 7.52 6.62
N PRO A 35 -19.57 7.89 7.16
CA PRO A 35 -19.78 9.22 7.74
C PRO A 35 -18.83 9.51 8.92
N LEU A 36 -18.31 10.73 8.98
CA LEU A 36 -17.43 11.18 10.07
C LEU A 36 -18.19 11.18 11.40
N ARG A 37 -17.59 10.56 12.43
CA ARG A 37 -18.07 10.57 13.82
C ARG A 37 -17.16 11.43 14.69
N VAL A 38 -17.66 11.80 15.87
CA VAL A 38 -16.92 12.61 16.84
C VAL A 38 -15.61 11.93 17.26
N ASP A 39 -15.59 10.60 17.47
CA ASP A 39 -14.35 9.87 17.80
C ASP A 39 -13.28 10.00 16.71
N ASP A 40 -13.67 10.15 15.44
CA ASP A 40 -12.71 10.28 14.33
C ASP A 40 -11.91 11.60 14.47
N TYR A 41 -12.52 12.68 14.98
CA TYR A 41 -11.82 13.95 15.22
C TYR A 41 -10.64 13.81 16.21
N PHE A 42 -10.81 12.98 17.23
CA PHE A 42 -9.77 12.70 18.22
C PHE A 42 -8.72 11.71 17.69
N ALA A 43 -9.11 10.84 16.75
CA ALA A 43 -8.19 9.94 16.06
C ALA A 43 -7.24 10.69 15.09
N LEU A 44 -7.61 11.88 14.61
CA LEU A 44 -6.72 12.71 13.79
C LEU A 44 -5.50 13.18 14.60
N LYS A 45 -4.32 12.75 14.16
CA LYS A 45 -3.02 13.20 14.67
C LYS A 45 -2.50 14.34 13.79
N ASN A 46 -1.95 15.38 14.42
CA ASN A 46 -1.26 16.45 13.73
C ASN A 46 0.25 16.17 13.75
N VAL A 47 0.86 16.09 12.57
CA VAL A 47 2.31 15.87 12.42
C VAL A 47 2.95 17.17 11.96
N GLY A 48 4.02 17.59 12.62
CA GLY A 48 4.65 18.89 12.38
C GLY A 48 6.17 18.84 12.34
N GLY A 49 6.73 19.70 11.49
CA GLY A 49 8.16 20.00 11.43
C GLY A 49 9.07 18.81 11.10
N PRO A 50 8.81 18.03 10.04
CA PRO A 50 9.76 17.00 9.64
C PRO A 50 11.12 17.62 9.29
N ARG A 51 12.19 17.05 9.83
CA ARG A 51 13.59 17.41 9.56
C ARG A 51 14.33 16.15 9.19
N VAL A 52 14.92 16.12 8.01
CA VAL A 52 15.77 15.02 7.56
C VAL A 52 17.19 15.28 8.09
N SER A 53 17.83 14.23 8.59
CA SER A 53 19.22 14.31 9.02
C SER A 53 20.16 14.56 7.83
N PRO A 54 21.32 15.20 8.01
CA PRO A 54 22.23 15.51 6.90
C PRO A 54 22.77 14.28 6.16
N ASP A 55 22.90 13.16 6.86
CA ASP A 55 23.27 11.83 6.34
C ASP A 55 22.09 11.08 5.70
N GLY A 56 20.87 11.62 5.75
CA GLY A 56 19.67 11.04 5.16
C GLY A 56 19.14 9.78 5.83
N ALA A 57 19.78 9.31 6.91
CA ALA A 57 19.39 8.07 7.57
C ALA A 57 18.14 8.21 8.45
N TRP A 58 17.81 9.42 8.93
CA TRP A 58 16.73 9.61 9.91
C TRP A 58 15.88 10.86 9.63
N VAL A 59 14.64 10.82 10.11
CA VAL A 59 13.71 11.97 10.07
C VAL A 59 13.12 12.21 11.45
N ALA A 60 13.37 13.40 12.01
CA ALA A 60 12.76 13.85 13.25
C ALA A 60 11.47 14.61 12.95
N TYR A 61 10.40 14.33 13.71
CA TYR A 61 9.11 15.01 13.57
C TYR A 61 8.36 15.05 14.90
N THR A 62 7.42 15.98 15.01
CA THR A 62 6.54 16.10 16.17
C THR A 62 5.16 15.51 15.85
N VAL A 63 4.55 14.83 16.81
CA VAL A 63 3.17 14.33 16.70
C VAL A 63 2.35 14.87 17.85
N ARG A 64 1.24 15.53 17.54
CA ARG A 64 0.26 15.99 18.51
C ARG A 64 -1.02 15.17 18.34
N ALA A 65 -1.43 14.51 19.42
CA ALA A 65 -2.67 13.73 19.47
C ALA A 65 -3.65 14.36 20.46
N ARG A 66 -4.95 14.22 20.19
CA ARG A 66 -6.02 14.70 21.07
C ARG A 66 -6.64 13.48 21.75
N THR A 67 -6.29 13.25 23.02
CA THR A 67 -6.95 12.21 23.82
C THR A 67 -8.10 12.82 24.61
N TRP A 68 -9.30 12.23 24.50
CA TRP A 68 -10.48 12.61 25.29
C TRP A 68 -10.73 11.61 26.44
N ARG A 69 -10.23 10.38 26.32
CA ARG A 69 -10.37 9.35 27.36
C ARG A 69 -9.01 9.08 27.97
N THR A 70 -8.65 9.79 29.03
CA THR A 70 -7.70 9.33 30.07
C THR A 70 -7.57 10.41 31.13
N CYS A 71 -8.50 10.42 32.09
CA CYS A 71 -8.05 10.64 33.46
C CYS A 71 -7.50 9.28 33.95
N THR A 72 -6.34 8.84 33.47
CA THR A 72 -5.55 7.89 34.24
C THR A 72 -4.95 8.71 35.36
N ARG A 73 -5.70 8.86 36.46
CA ARG A 73 -5.13 9.23 37.74
C ARG A 73 -4.15 8.10 38.05
N SER A 74 -2.89 8.28 37.69
CA SER A 74 -1.79 7.52 38.28
C SER A 74 -1.71 7.97 39.74
N ALA A 75 -2.66 7.51 40.55
CA ALA A 75 -2.51 7.49 41.98
C ALA A 75 -1.39 6.49 42.25
N THR A 76 -0.19 7.01 42.42
CA THR A 76 0.82 6.31 43.19
C THR A 76 0.27 6.22 44.61
N ASP A 77 -0.31 5.06 44.94
CA ASP A 77 -0.39 4.49 46.28
C ASP A 77 -0.01 3.01 46.15
#